data_AF-A0A8T6H8F3-F1
#
_entry.id   AF-A0A8T6H8F3-F1
#
_cell.length_a   1.000
_cell.length_b   1.000
_cell.length_c   1.000
_cell.angle_alpha   90.00
_cell.angle_beta   90.00
_cell.angle_gamma   90.00
#
_symmetry.space_group_name_H-M   'P 1'
#
loop_
_entity.id
_entity.type
_entity.pdbx_description
1 polymer ?
#
loop_
_entity_poly.entity_id
_entity_poly.type
_entity_poly.pdbx_seq_one_letter_code
_entity_poly.pdbx_strand_id
1 'polypeptide(L)'
;MGLEDTIAEAIVMGMDELAGNPQKAVEAALECESAAQWIKQETTKLAIIGGAEMVVPGLHAFTIPTGISYLLHKMGYISWGIGALKGAYVVETEAYSDLRNILAVWANEGDFNAGLLEHLAISLDALRWALSAEAQAAMPALLASPDDNTSVRSYHILQKLAENLAAGDERGFAVLQAMAGQEDAAALLASAQSQVQHLNSEVMLTRPLGRKISRRLASRLASRIGARIPARMIVGFLPVAGAVVNAFLNVQTIRSMADSAEKYYDRRLRREHLEAALS
;
A
#
# COMPACT_ATOMS: atom_id res chain seq x y z
N MET A 1 4.02 30.02 5.85
CA MET A 1 4.02 28.67 5.26
C MET A 1 2.71 28.50 4.52
N GLY A 2 2.72 28.06 3.25
CA GLY A 2 1.49 27.86 2.49
C GLY A 2 0.71 26.64 2.98
N LEU A 3 -0.60 26.59 2.74
CA LEU A 3 -1.43 25.41 3.07
C LEU A 3 -0.90 24.14 2.37
N GLU A 4 -0.45 24.26 1.12
CA GLU A 4 0.14 23.16 0.35
C GLU A 4 1.43 22.64 0.98
N ASP A 5 2.29 23.53 1.50
CA ASP A 5 3.53 23.14 2.19
C ASP A 5 3.21 22.36 3.47
N THR A 6 2.24 22.83 4.26
CA THR A 6 1.79 22.14 5.48
C THR A 6 1.22 20.75 5.16
N ILE A 7 0.45 20.62 4.08
CA ILE A 7 -0.10 19.34 3.64
C ILE A 7 1.01 18.42 3.16
N ALA A 8 1.96 18.92 2.36
CA ALA A 8 3.10 18.14 1.89
C ALA A 8 3.98 17.66 3.05
N GLU A 9 4.24 18.52 4.03
CA GLU A 9 4.96 18.15 5.25
C GLU A 9 4.17 17.12 6.08
N ALA A 10 2.86 17.28 6.24
CA ALA A 10 2.01 16.31 6.93
C ALA A 10 1.97 14.95 6.20
N ILE A 11 1.98 14.93 4.86
CA ILE A 11 2.08 13.70 4.06
C ILE A 11 3.44 13.04 4.27
N VAL A 12 4.52 13.83 4.23
CA VAL A 12 5.90 13.34 4.36
C VAL A 12 6.18 12.82 5.78
N MET A 13 5.75 13.53 6.82
CA MET A 13 5.88 13.11 8.22
C MET A 13 4.90 11.98 8.55
N GLY A 14 3.76 11.98 7.90
CA GLY A 14 2.64 11.13 8.23
C GLY A 14 2.71 9.74 7.65
N MET A 15 3.20 9.53 6.44
CA MET A 15 3.07 8.20 5.82
C MET A 15 3.84 7.07 6.51
N ASP A 16 4.89 7.38 7.28
CA ASP A 16 5.67 6.37 8.01
C ASP A 16 4.95 5.85 9.27
N GLU A 17 4.02 6.63 9.84
CA GLU A 17 3.29 6.29 11.07
C GLU A 17 1.77 6.14 10.86
N LEU A 18 1.21 6.83 9.86
CA LEU A 18 -0.23 7.04 9.72
C LEU A 18 -0.92 6.00 8.87
N ALA A 19 -0.28 5.39 7.88
CA ALA A 19 -0.93 4.38 7.03
C ALA A 19 -1.49 3.21 7.87
N GLY A 20 -0.90 2.98 9.05
CA GLY A 20 -1.40 2.06 10.06
C GLY A 20 -0.69 0.72 10.04
N ASN A 21 -1.39 -0.33 10.46
CA ASN A 21 -0.86 -1.68 10.50
C ASN A 21 -1.44 -2.50 9.32
N PRO A 22 -0.61 -2.93 8.34
CA PRO A 22 -1.08 -3.70 7.19
C PRO A 22 -1.68 -5.04 7.59
N GLN A 23 -1.16 -5.72 8.61
CA GLN A 23 -1.73 -6.98 9.13
C GLN A 23 -3.20 -6.77 9.56
N LYS A 24 -3.48 -5.73 10.34
CA LYS A 24 -4.86 -5.43 10.78
C LYS A 24 -5.79 -5.07 9.63
N ALA A 25 -5.26 -4.51 8.54
CA ALA A 25 -6.04 -4.21 7.34
C ALA A 25 -6.38 -5.50 6.59
N VAL A 26 -5.39 -6.38 6.43
CA VAL A 26 -5.53 -7.68 5.80
C VAL A 26 -6.53 -8.54 6.56
N GLU A 27 -6.37 -8.70 7.88
CA GLU A 27 -7.26 -9.49 8.73
C GLU A 27 -8.71 -9.01 8.60
N ALA A 28 -8.96 -7.72 8.77
CA ALA A 28 -10.31 -7.15 8.68
C ALA A 28 -10.91 -7.23 7.27
N ALA A 29 -10.08 -7.12 6.22
CA ALA A 29 -10.55 -7.21 4.85
C ALA A 29 -10.93 -8.64 4.47
N LEU A 30 -10.20 -9.65 4.95
CA LEU A 30 -10.48 -11.06 4.67
C LEU A 30 -11.76 -11.58 5.36
N GLU A 31 -12.33 -10.82 6.29
CA GLU A 31 -13.71 -11.06 6.78
C GLU A 31 -14.79 -10.66 5.76
N CYS A 32 -14.43 -9.92 4.71
CA CYS A 32 -15.33 -9.55 3.62
C CYS A 32 -15.28 -10.56 2.46
N GLU A 33 -16.38 -10.69 1.73
CA GLU A 33 -16.46 -11.58 0.55
C GLU A 33 -15.81 -10.96 -0.69
N SER A 34 -15.67 -9.63 -0.73
CA SER A 34 -15.16 -8.92 -1.92
C SER A 34 -14.58 -7.54 -1.59
N ALA A 35 -13.72 -7.05 -2.49
CA ALA A 35 -13.18 -5.69 -2.44
C ALA A 35 -14.30 -4.62 -2.44
N ALA A 36 -15.38 -4.85 -3.21
CA ALA A 36 -16.52 -3.94 -3.24
C ALA A 36 -17.24 -3.83 -1.88
N GLN A 37 -17.42 -4.96 -1.18
CA GLN A 37 -17.99 -4.97 0.18
C GLN A 37 -17.07 -4.24 1.16
N TRP A 38 -15.77 -4.52 1.10
CA TRP A 38 -14.75 -3.87 1.92
C TRP A 38 -14.73 -2.34 1.74
N ILE A 39 -14.69 -1.87 0.49
CA ILE A 39 -14.74 -0.43 0.15
C ILE A 39 -16.02 0.20 0.68
N LYS A 40 -17.17 -0.47 0.53
CA LYS A 40 -18.46 0.02 1.04
C LYS A 40 -18.45 0.15 2.57
N GLN A 41 -17.93 -0.85 3.28
CA GLN A 41 -17.83 -0.84 4.74
C GLN A 41 -16.96 0.32 5.22
N GLU A 42 -15.76 0.47 4.66
CA GLU A 42 -14.82 1.50 5.10
C GLU A 42 -15.23 2.91 4.71
N THR A 43 -15.83 3.11 3.53
CA THR A 43 -16.41 4.41 3.15
C THR A 43 -17.58 4.80 4.05
N THR A 44 -18.37 3.84 4.54
CA THR A 44 -19.45 4.09 5.50
C THR A 44 -18.90 4.57 6.84
N LYS A 45 -17.86 3.91 7.38
CA LYS A 45 -17.18 4.33 8.61
C LYS A 45 -16.61 5.74 8.49
N LEU A 46 -15.98 6.05 7.35
CA LEU A 46 -15.40 7.35 7.06
C LEU A 46 -16.46 8.47 6.99
N ALA A 47 -17.61 8.20 6.37
CA ALA A 47 -18.69 9.19 6.25
C ALA A 47 -19.20 9.64 7.63
N ILE A 48 -19.32 8.70 8.57
CA ILE A 48 -19.75 8.98 9.95
C ILE A 48 -18.74 9.90 10.66
N ILE A 49 -17.45 9.60 10.52
CA ILE A 49 -16.38 10.36 11.21
C ILE A 49 -16.17 11.75 10.57
N GLY A 50 -16.16 11.84 9.24
CA GLY A 50 -16.01 13.11 8.53
C GLY A 50 -17.15 14.10 8.78
N GLY A 51 -18.35 13.61 9.12
CA GLY A 51 -19.46 14.44 9.56
C GLY A 51 -19.22 15.06 10.94
N ALA A 52 -18.62 14.32 11.88
CA ALA A 52 -18.39 14.77 13.25
C ALA A 52 -17.35 15.91 13.36
N GLU A 53 -16.31 15.90 12.52
CA GLU A 53 -15.23 16.91 12.52
C GLU A 53 -15.70 18.33 12.19
N MET A 54 -16.85 18.48 11.53
CA MET A 54 -17.39 19.77 11.07
C MET A 54 -18.45 20.37 12.01
N VAL A 55 -18.81 19.68 13.10
CA VAL A 55 -19.92 20.08 13.98
C VAL A 55 -19.54 21.23 14.93
N VAL A 56 -18.25 21.53 15.13
CA VAL A 56 -17.79 22.53 16.11
C VAL A 56 -17.26 23.81 15.42
N PRO A 57 -18.06 24.90 15.36
CA PRO A 57 -17.65 26.18 14.78
C PRO A 57 -16.33 26.71 15.36
N GLY A 58 -15.42 27.15 14.50
CA GLY A 58 -14.17 27.83 14.90
C GLY A 58 -12.98 26.91 15.23
N LEU A 59 -13.19 25.59 15.36
CA LEU A 59 -12.13 24.59 15.56
C LEU A 59 -11.65 23.93 14.26
N HIS A 60 -12.35 24.17 13.14
CA HIS A 60 -12.11 23.49 11.86
C HIS A 60 -10.68 23.65 11.31
N ALA A 61 -10.03 24.78 11.56
CA ALA A 61 -8.65 24.99 11.10
C ALA A 61 -7.64 24.10 11.83
N PHE A 62 -7.91 23.78 13.11
CA PHE A 62 -7.05 22.92 13.93
C PHE A 62 -7.30 21.44 13.70
N THR A 63 -8.46 21.06 13.15
CA THR A 63 -8.78 19.67 12.81
C THR A 63 -8.31 19.26 11.42
N ILE A 64 -7.88 20.19 10.55
CA ILE A 64 -7.39 19.90 9.20
C ILE A 64 -6.22 18.89 9.22
N PRO A 65 -5.14 19.07 10.02
CA PRO A 65 -4.05 18.09 10.05
C PRO A 65 -4.52 16.72 10.52
N THR A 66 -5.36 16.65 11.56
CA THR A 66 -5.91 15.40 12.09
C THR A 66 -6.78 14.68 11.05
N GLY A 67 -7.65 15.41 10.35
CA GLY A 67 -8.51 14.86 9.31
C GLY A 67 -7.72 14.37 8.09
N ILE A 68 -6.64 15.07 7.70
CA ILE A 68 -5.73 14.62 6.64
C ILE A 68 -5.01 13.34 7.08
N SER A 69 -4.51 13.29 8.32
CA SER A 69 -3.84 12.11 8.86
C SER A 69 -4.76 10.90 8.90
N TYR A 70 -6.00 11.08 9.36
CA TYR A 70 -7.01 10.04 9.35
C TYR A 70 -7.38 9.59 7.93
N LEU A 71 -7.48 10.53 6.99
CA LEU A 71 -7.73 10.20 5.58
C LEU A 71 -6.58 9.38 4.98
N LEU A 72 -5.32 9.77 5.21
CA LEU A 72 -4.14 9.02 4.76
C LEU A 72 -4.09 7.61 5.38
N HIS A 73 -4.41 7.50 6.67
CA HIS A 73 -4.58 6.21 7.35
C HIS A 73 -5.60 5.34 6.62
N LYS A 74 -6.80 5.88 6.36
CA LYS A 74 -7.85 5.15 5.66
C LYS A 74 -7.52 4.82 4.20
N MET A 75 -6.76 5.67 3.53
CA MET A 75 -6.26 5.38 2.18
C MET A 75 -5.32 4.16 2.19
N GLY A 76 -4.39 4.08 3.14
CA GLY A 76 -3.54 2.90 3.34
C GLY A 76 -4.34 1.66 3.68
N TYR A 77 -5.14 1.74 4.74
CA TYR A 77 -5.95 0.63 5.27
C TYR A 77 -6.86 0.00 4.21
N ILE A 78 -7.55 0.82 3.41
CA ILE A 78 -8.43 0.32 2.35
C ILE A 78 -7.62 -0.32 1.23
N SER A 79 -6.53 0.31 0.82
CA SER A 79 -5.67 -0.18 -0.26
C SER A 79 -5.11 -1.56 0.06
N TRP A 80 -4.55 -1.75 1.24
CA TRP A 80 -4.02 -3.05 1.68
C TRP A 80 -5.08 -4.13 1.75
N GLY A 81 -6.28 -3.80 2.24
CA GLY A 81 -7.40 -4.74 2.23
C GLY A 81 -7.84 -5.16 0.83
N ILE A 82 -7.81 -4.23 -0.15
CA ILE A 82 -8.05 -4.56 -1.57
C ILE A 82 -6.97 -5.52 -2.09
N GLY A 83 -5.70 -5.28 -1.75
CA GLY A 83 -4.59 -6.18 -2.11
C GLY A 83 -4.82 -7.60 -1.60
N ALA A 84 -5.15 -7.74 -0.32
CA ALA A 84 -5.46 -9.02 0.30
C ALA A 84 -6.60 -9.76 -0.41
N LEU A 85 -7.72 -9.07 -0.65
CA LEU A 85 -8.89 -9.63 -1.32
C LEU A 85 -8.65 -9.97 -2.80
N LYS A 86 -7.63 -9.38 -3.43
CA LYS A 86 -7.17 -9.73 -4.78
C LYS A 86 -6.09 -10.82 -4.79
N GLY A 87 -5.71 -11.36 -3.63
CA GLY A 87 -4.67 -12.37 -3.49
C GLY A 87 -3.26 -11.84 -3.71
N ALA A 88 -3.04 -10.54 -3.48
CA ALA A 88 -1.71 -9.92 -3.52
C ALA A 88 -1.13 -9.83 -2.11
N TYR A 89 0.11 -10.28 -1.94
CA TYR A 89 0.85 -10.05 -0.71
C TYR A 89 1.09 -8.55 -0.54
N VAL A 90 0.65 -7.99 0.60
CA VAL A 90 0.77 -6.57 0.89
C VAL A 90 2.22 -6.24 1.26
N VAL A 91 2.90 -5.49 0.39
CA VAL A 91 4.31 -5.14 0.58
C VAL A 91 4.42 -3.81 1.31
N GLU A 92 4.75 -3.85 2.60
CA GLU A 92 5.04 -2.66 3.42
C GLU A 92 6.27 -2.90 4.30
N THR A 93 7.43 -2.52 3.78
CA THR A 93 8.75 -2.72 4.42
C THR A 93 9.44 -1.36 4.64
N GLU A 94 10.68 -1.37 5.10
CA GLU A 94 11.48 -0.12 5.15
C GLU A 94 11.84 0.41 3.75
N ALA A 95 12.04 -0.49 2.78
CA ALA A 95 12.53 -0.13 1.44
C ALA A 95 11.40 -0.01 0.40
N TYR A 96 10.34 -0.81 0.55
CA TYR A 96 9.28 -1.00 -0.45
C TYR A 96 7.90 -0.80 0.17
N SER A 97 6.99 -0.18 -0.59
CA SER A 97 5.63 0.15 -0.14
C SER A 97 4.66 0.11 -1.33
N ASP A 98 3.68 -0.78 -1.27
CA ASP A 98 2.55 -0.81 -2.21
C ASP A 98 1.81 0.52 -2.17
N LEU A 99 1.58 1.08 -0.96
CA LEU A 99 0.89 2.35 -0.79
C LEU A 99 1.57 3.48 -1.58
N ARG A 100 2.90 3.51 -1.65
CA ARG A 100 3.64 4.50 -2.44
C ARG A 100 3.34 4.38 -3.93
N ASN A 101 3.30 3.16 -4.47
CA ASN A 101 2.94 2.91 -5.86
C ASN A 101 1.47 3.28 -6.13
N ILE A 102 0.56 2.91 -5.23
CA ILE A 102 -0.87 3.24 -5.36
C ILE A 102 -1.08 4.75 -5.32
N LEU A 103 -0.38 5.47 -4.44
CA LEU A 103 -0.42 6.93 -4.40
C LEU A 103 0.19 7.57 -5.65
N ALA A 104 1.21 6.96 -6.26
CA ALA A 104 1.74 7.42 -7.55
C ALA A 104 0.68 7.27 -8.66
N VAL A 105 -0.02 6.13 -8.72
CA VAL A 105 -1.16 5.91 -9.63
C VAL A 105 -2.27 6.92 -9.35
N TRP A 106 -2.64 7.09 -8.08
CA TRP A 106 -3.70 8.00 -7.68
C TRP A 106 -3.36 9.46 -7.99
N ALA A 107 -2.14 9.90 -7.71
CA ALA A 107 -1.67 11.25 -8.02
C ALA A 107 -1.67 11.52 -9.54
N ASN A 108 -1.46 10.48 -10.36
CA ASN A 108 -1.47 10.55 -11.81
C ASN A 108 -2.86 10.25 -12.40
N GLU A 109 -3.92 10.79 -11.79
CA GLU A 109 -5.31 10.66 -12.28
C GLU A 109 -5.85 9.22 -12.36
N GLY A 110 -5.17 8.27 -11.71
CA GLY A 110 -5.50 6.86 -11.79
C GLY A 110 -4.99 6.21 -13.08
N ASP A 111 -4.18 6.90 -13.88
CA ASP A 111 -3.53 6.31 -15.04
C ASP A 111 -2.36 5.46 -14.59
N PHE A 112 -2.50 4.15 -14.79
CA PHE A 112 -1.43 3.21 -14.54
C PHE A 112 -0.33 3.40 -15.59
N ASN A 113 0.86 3.77 -15.13
CA ASN A 113 2.06 3.82 -15.95
C ASN A 113 3.20 3.10 -15.24
N ALA A 114 3.67 1.99 -15.82
CA ALA A 114 4.73 1.16 -15.22
C ALA A 114 6.03 1.94 -14.98
N GLY A 115 6.30 2.99 -15.76
CA GLY A 115 7.46 3.87 -15.57
C GLY A 115 7.35 4.82 -14.37
N LEU A 116 6.16 4.96 -13.78
CA LEU A 116 5.95 5.70 -12.54
C LEU A 116 6.02 4.79 -11.30
N LEU A 117 5.99 3.47 -11.50
CA LEU A 117 6.03 2.49 -10.42
C LEU A 117 7.45 2.10 -10.11
N GLU A 118 7.68 1.82 -8.84
CA GLU A 118 8.94 1.21 -8.42
C GLU A 118 8.93 -0.29 -8.63
N HIS A 119 7.76 -0.90 -8.46
CA HIS A 119 7.51 -2.33 -8.67
C HIS A 119 6.04 -2.62 -8.94
N LEU A 120 5.78 -3.77 -9.57
CA LEU A 120 4.46 -4.36 -9.67
C LEU A 120 4.02 -4.89 -8.30
N ALA A 121 2.71 -4.99 -8.08
CA ALA A 121 2.19 -5.69 -6.93
C ALA A 121 2.69 -7.15 -6.94
N ILE A 122 2.89 -7.76 -5.78
CA ILE A 122 3.34 -9.15 -5.69
C ILE A 122 2.15 -10.03 -5.35
N SER A 123 1.85 -11.02 -6.18
CA SER A 123 0.82 -12.00 -5.86
C SER A 123 1.27 -12.95 -4.73
N LEU A 124 0.32 -13.47 -3.97
CA LEU A 124 0.61 -14.45 -2.92
C LEU A 124 1.19 -15.74 -3.51
N ASP A 125 0.75 -16.16 -4.69
CA ASP A 125 1.29 -17.32 -5.40
C ASP A 125 2.74 -17.09 -5.86
N ALA A 126 3.09 -15.90 -6.36
CA ALA A 126 4.47 -15.56 -6.69
C ALA A 126 5.37 -15.59 -5.44
N LEU A 127 4.89 -15.07 -4.30
CA LEU A 127 5.64 -15.12 -3.04
C LEU A 127 5.81 -16.56 -2.54
N ARG A 128 4.74 -17.36 -2.58
CA ARG A 128 4.79 -18.79 -2.23
C ARG A 128 5.79 -19.54 -3.09
N TRP A 129 5.81 -19.28 -4.39
CA TRP A 129 6.78 -19.84 -5.30
C TRP A 129 8.20 -19.39 -4.94
N ALA A 130 8.42 -18.09 -4.70
CA ALA A 130 9.73 -17.53 -4.33
C ALA A 130 10.33 -18.12 -3.05
N LEU A 131 9.50 -18.64 -2.13
CA LEU A 131 9.93 -19.35 -0.92
C LEU A 131 10.31 -20.83 -1.17
N SER A 132 10.17 -21.33 -2.40
CA SER A 132 10.48 -22.72 -2.78
C SER A 132 11.91 -22.90 -3.30
N ALA A 133 12.40 -24.15 -3.28
CA ALA A 133 13.71 -24.52 -3.82
C ALA A 133 13.84 -24.21 -5.32
N GLU A 134 12.77 -24.51 -6.05
CA GLU A 134 12.68 -24.28 -7.49
C GLU A 134 12.94 -22.82 -7.84
N ALA A 135 12.27 -21.91 -7.14
CA ALA A 135 12.41 -20.49 -7.37
C ALA A 135 13.79 -19.96 -6.97
N GLN A 136 14.37 -20.43 -5.86
CA GLN A 136 15.71 -20.00 -5.44
C GLN A 136 16.77 -20.37 -6.48
N ALA A 137 16.66 -21.53 -7.12
CA ALA A 137 17.55 -21.93 -8.21
C ALA A 137 17.31 -21.11 -9.50
N ALA A 138 16.07 -20.70 -9.76
CA ALA A 138 15.68 -19.97 -10.97
C ALA A 138 15.89 -18.44 -10.88
N MET A 139 15.92 -17.88 -9.66
CA MET A 139 15.98 -16.43 -9.42
C MET A 139 17.17 -15.73 -10.10
N PRO A 140 18.41 -16.27 -10.10
CA PRO A 140 19.52 -15.63 -10.80
C PRO A 140 19.26 -15.42 -12.31
N ALA A 141 18.57 -16.35 -12.96
CA ALA A 141 18.22 -16.24 -14.38
C ALA A 141 17.16 -15.16 -14.61
N LEU A 142 16.13 -15.08 -13.75
CA LEU A 142 15.11 -14.03 -13.80
C LEU A 142 15.71 -12.63 -13.63
N LEU A 143 16.64 -12.47 -12.69
CA LEU A 143 17.30 -11.19 -12.43
C LEU A 143 18.22 -10.75 -13.57
N ALA A 144 18.72 -11.70 -14.36
CA ALA A 144 19.53 -11.44 -15.55
C ALA A 144 18.69 -11.31 -16.84
N SER A 145 17.36 -11.46 -16.76
CA SER A 145 16.47 -11.40 -17.92
C SER A 145 16.47 -10.02 -18.58
N PRO A 146 16.23 -9.93 -19.90
CA PRO A 146 16.14 -8.67 -20.63
C PRO A 146 14.76 -7.97 -20.47
N ASP A 147 13.98 -8.37 -19.46
CA ASP A 147 12.66 -7.80 -19.19
C ASP A 147 12.73 -6.30 -18.91
N ASP A 148 11.56 -5.64 -18.92
CA ASP A 148 11.49 -4.23 -18.59
C ASP A 148 11.97 -3.96 -17.15
N ASN A 149 12.50 -2.75 -16.92
CA ASN A 149 13.09 -2.36 -15.64
C ASN A 149 12.14 -2.54 -14.43
N THR A 150 10.82 -2.39 -14.62
CA THR A 150 9.86 -2.52 -13.52
C THR A 150 9.66 -3.99 -13.17
N SER A 151 9.64 -4.88 -14.15
CA SER A 151 9.60 -6.34 -13.94
C SER A 151 10.86 -6.84 -13.23
N VAL A 152 12.06 -6.47 -13.70
CA VAL A 152 13.33 -6.86 -13.06
C VAL A 152 13.43 -6.36 -11.61
N ARG A 153 12.99 -5.13 -11.33
CA ARG A 153 12.89 -4.62 -9.95
C ARG A 153 11.90 -5.41 -9.10
N SER A 154 10.79 -5.81 -9.69
CA SER A 154 9.78 -6.63 -8.99
C SER A 154 10.33 -8.01 -8.64
N TYR A 155 11.19 -8.60 -9.49
CA TYR A 155 11.90 -9.85 -9.19
C TYR A 155 12.88 -9.67 -8.02
N HIS A 156 13.66 -8.58 -8.01
CA HIS A 156 14.55 -8.26 -6.89
C HIS A 156 13.78 -8.09 -5.57
N ILE A 157 12.62 -7.42 -5.61
CA ILE A 157 11.78 -7.23 -4.43
C ILE A 157 11.20 -8.55 -3.96
N LEU A 158 10.68 -9.38 -4.88
CA LEU A 158 10.19 -10.72 -4.57
C LEU A 158 11.25 -11.57 -3.88
N GLN A 159 12.48 -11.59 -4.42
CA GLN A 159 13.62 -12.27 -3.79
C GLN A 159 13.89 -11.73 -2.38
N LYS A 160 13.98 -10.41 -2.22
CA LYS A 160 14.26 -9.79 -0.91
C LYS A 160 13.17 -10.07 0.11
N LEU A 161 11.90 -10.11 -0.30
CA LEU A 161 10.80 -10.49 0.58
C LEU A 161 10.93 -11.94 1.04
N ALA A 162 11.22 -12.87 0.12
CA ALA A 162 11.43 -14.27 0.46
C ALA A 162 12.62 -14.47 1.41
N GLU A 163 13.74 -13.78 1.15
CA GLU A 163 14.94 -13.79 2.00
C GLU A 163 14.65 -13.25 3.41
N ASN A 164 13.97 -12.10 3.51
CA ASN A 164 13.64 -11.48 4.80
C ASN A 164 12.68 -12.36 5.61
N LEU A 165 11.68 -12.94 4.97
CA LEU A 165 10.75 -13.88 5.61
C LEU A 165 11.49 -15.11 6.14
N ALA A 166 12.37 -15.71 5.33
CA ALA A 166 13.20 -16.83 5.76
C ALA A 166 14.14 -16.44 6.92
N ALA A 167 14.67 -15.21 6.90
CA ALA A 167 15.51 -14.66 7.97
C ALA A 167 14.75 -14.30 9.25
N GLY A 168 13.42 -14.43 9.28
CA GLY A 168 12.60 -14.22 10.47
C GLY A 168 11.98 -12.83 10.59
N ASP A 169 11.66 -12.16 9.47
CA ASP A 169 10.85 -10.93 9.48
C ASP A 169 9.45 -11.18 10.07
N GLU A 170 9.29 -10.86 11.35
CA GLU A 170 8.06 -11.06 12.11
C GLU A 170 6.87 -10.29 11.51
N ARG A 171 7.09 -9.08 10.98
CA ARG A 171 6.01 -8.25 10.42
C ARG A 171 5.52 -8.83 9.11
N GLY A 172 6.45 -9.20 8.23
CA GLY A 172 6.13 -9.89 6.99
C GLY A 172 5.44 -11.22 7.24
N PHE A 173 5.92 -11.98 8.23
CA PHE A 173 5.31 -13.25 8.60
C PHE A 173 3.87 -13.09 9.12
N ALA A 174 3.60 -12.06 9.93
CA ALA A 174 2.25 -11.80 10.42
C ALA A 174 1.27 -11.47 9.29
N VAL A 175 1.70 -10.71 8.28
CA VAL A 175 0.90 -10.47 7.06
C VAL A 175 0.69 -11.77 6.28
N LEU A 176 1.74 -12.56 6.06
CA LEU A 176 1.65 -13.84 5.37
C LEU A 176 0.69 -14.80 6.11
N GLN A 177 0.77 -14.87 7.44
CA GLN A 177 -0.10 -15.67 8.28
C GLN A 177 -1.56 -15.23 8.15
N ALA A 178 -1.84 -13.92 8.18
CA ALA A 178 -3.19 -13.40 8.01
C ALA A 178 -3.79 -13.80 6.64
N MET A 179 -2.96 -13.87 5.59
CA MET A 179 -3.41 -14.20 4.24
C MET A 179 -3.49 -15.70 3.93
N ALA A 180 -2.48 -16.46 4.37
CA ALA A 180 -2.32 -17.87 4.03
C ALA A 180 -2.86 -18.82 5.10
N GLY A 181 -3.08 -18.33 6.33
CA GLY A 181 -3.29 -19.16 7.50
C GLY A 181 -1.97 -19.57 8.17
N GLN A 182 -2.06 -19.92 9.46
CA GLN A 182 -0.90 -20.23 10.29
C GLN A 182 -0.12 -21.46 9.82
N GLU A 183 -0.83 -22.55 9.51
CA GLU A 183 -0.21 -23.83 9.13
C GLU A 183 0.55 -23.69 7.80
N ASP A 184 -0.10 -23.15 6.78
CA ASP A 184 0.50 -22.87 5.46
C ASP A 184 1.71 -21.93 5.58
N ALA A 185 1.57 -20.81 6.29
CA ALA A 185 2.65 -19.84 6.43
C ALA A 185 3.87 -20.45 7.13
N ALA A 186 3.65 -21.24 8.20
CA ALA A 186 4.73 -21.92 8.91
C ALA A 186 5.43 -22.97 8.04
N ALA A 187 4.67 -23.75 7.25
CA ALA A 187 5.23 -24.74 6.34
C ALA A 187 6.09 -24.10 5.24
N LEU A 188 5.63 -22.98 4.66
CA LEU A 188 6.38 -22.21 3.66
C LEU A 188 7.70 -21.67 4.23
N LEU A 189 7.67 -21.11 5.45
CA LEU A 189 8.87 -20.62 6.10
C LEU A 189 9.86 -21.73 6.43
N ALA A 190 9.39 -22.86 6.97
CA ALA A 190 10.27 -23.98 7.30
C ALA A 190 11.02 -24.50 6.06
N SER A 191 10.33 -24.57 4.92
CA SER A 191 10.93 -24.90 3.63
C SER A 191 12.00 -23.87 3.25
N ALA A 192 11.68 -22.58 3.28
CA ALA A 192 12.61 -21.53 2.88
C ALA A 192 13.85 -21.44 3.79
N GLN A 193 13.67 -21.57 5.12
CA GLN A 193 14.75 -21.52 6.10
C GLN A 193 15.79 -22.62 5.91
N SER A 194 15.34 -23.84 5.58
CA SER A 194 16.25 -24.97 5.32
C SER A 194 17.22 -24.69 4.16
N GLN A 195 16.85 -23.79 3.24
CA GLN A 195 17.62 -23.46 2.05
C GLN A 195 18.51 -22.23 2.27
N VAL A 196 18.01 -21.21 2.97
CA VAL A 196 18.79 -20.01 3.31
C VAL A 196 19.96 -20.33 4.23
N GLN A 197 19.87 -21.38 5.06
CA GLN A 197 21.01 -21.89 5.85
C GLN A 197 22.25 -22.25 5.00
N HIS A 198 22.09 -22.50 3.69
CA HIS A 198 23.19 -22.75 2.75
C HIS A 198 23.77 -21.47 2.09
N LEU A 199 23.12 -20.30 2.22
CA LEU A 199 23.52 -19.03 1.59
C LEU A 199 24.24 -18.06 2.55
N ASN A 200 24.55 -18.50 3.76
CA ASN A 200 25.03 -17.69 4.90
C ASN A 200 26.44 -17.08 4.78
N SER A 201 26.99 -16.85 3.58
CA SER A 201 28.29 -16.19 3.42
C SER A 201 28.24 -14.76 2.91
N GLU A 202 27.15 -14.24 2.31
CA GLU A 202 27.25 -12.92 1.68
C GLU A 202 25.92 -12.19 1.41
N VAL A 203 25.00 -12.15 2.37
CA VAL A 203 23.84 -11.24 2.24
C VAL A 203 24.25 -9.86 2.73
N MET A 204 24.70 -9.02 1.79
CA MET A 204 24.85 -7.58 2.02
C MET A 204 23.55 -7.02 2.62
N LEU A 205 23.64 -6.60 3.89
CA LEU A 205 22.69 -5.71 4.55
C LEU A 205 22.68 -4.40 3.77
N THR A 206 21.85 -4.33 2.73
CA THR A 206 21.65 -3.12 1.95
C THR A 206 21.12 -2.03 2.86
N ARG A 207 21.81 -0.89 2.86
CA ARG A 207 21.45 0.32 3.60
C ARG A 207 19.94 0.58 3.53
N PRO A 208 19.31 1.04 4.63
CA PRO A 208 17.92 1.46 4.61
C PRO A 208 17.77 2.60 3.58
N LEU A 209 17.19 2.28 2.42
CA LEU A 209 16.66 3.28 1.50
C LEU A 209 15.46 3.88 2.22
N GLY A 210 15.67 5.04 2.83
CA GLY A 210 14.66 5.67 3.69
C GLY A 210 13.33 5.81 2.96
N ARG A 211 12.23 5.55 3.69
CA ARG A 211 10.81 5.56 3.29
C ARG A 211 10.29 6.88 2.68
N LYS A 212 11.16 7.80 2.28
CA LYS A 212 10.80 9.13 1.84
C LYS A 212 10.08 9.08 0.50
N ILE A 213 8.80 9.44 0.52
CA ILE A 213 8.07 9.88 -0.68
C ILE A 213 8.88 11.00 -1.33
N SER A 214 9.05 10.92 -2.65
CA SER A 214 9.74 12.00 -3.36
C SER A 214 8.99 13.32 -3.16
N ARG A 215 9.70 14.44 -2.98
CA ARG A 215 9.07 15.76 -2.84
C ARG A 215 8.08 16.07 -3.98
N ARG A 216 8.34 15.54 -5.18
CA ARG A 216 7.46 15.65 -6.35
C ARG A 216 6.14 14.89 -6.18
N LEU A 217 6.19 13.68 -5.63
CA LEU A 217 4.97 12.92 -5.34
C LEU A 217 4.20 13.59 -4.19
N ALA A 218 4.90 14.00 -3.13
CA ALA A 218 4.29 14.73 -2.01
C ALA A 218 3.57 16.01 -2.48
N SER A 219 4.19 16.81 -3.37
CA SER A 219 3.56 18.02 -3.90
C SER A 219 2.36 17.73 -4.80
N ARG A 220 2.39 16.68 -5.63
CA ARG A 220 1.23 16.25 -6.44
C ARG A 220 0.08 15.75 -5.57
N LEU A 221 0.38 14.99 -4.50
CA LEU A 221 -0.60 14.56 -3.52
C LEU A 221 -1.19 15.76 -2.78
N ALA A 222 -0.34 16.69 -2.34
CA ALA A 222 -0.76 17.91 -1.66
C ALA A 222 -1.64 18.78 -2.55
N SER A 223 -1.34 18.93 -3.86
CA SER A 223 -2.20 19.68 -4.76
C SER A 223 -3.55 18.98 -4.98
N ARG A 224 -3.57 17.65 -5.11
CA ARG A 224 -4.80 16.87 -5.29
C ARG A 224 -5.70 16.89 -4.06
N ILE A 225 -5.12 16.81 -2.86
CA ILE A 225 -5.84 16.96 -1.59
C ILE A 225 -6.26 18.42 -1.42
N GLY A 226 -5.35 19.36 -1.66
CA GLY A 226 -5.54 20.80 -1.56
C GLY A 226 -6.66 21.32 -2.43
N ALA A 227 -6.79 20.83 -3.68
CA ALA A 227 -7.89 21.17 -4.58
C ALA A 227 -9.29 20.82 -4.02
N ARG A 228 -9.36 19.92 -3.03
CA ARG A 228 -10.62 19.51 -2.37
C ARG A 228 -10.92 20.31 -1.10
N ILE A 229 -10.04 21.21 -0.66
CA ILE A 229 -10.18 22.04 0.54
C ILE A 229 -11.01 23.32 0.31
N PRO A 230 -10.92 24.05 -0.84
CA PRO A 230 -11.74 25.24 -1.08
C PRO A 230 -13.25 24.98 -0.94
N ALA A 231 -13.71 23.79 -1.35
CA ALA A 231 -15.10 23.36 -1.17
C ALA A 231 -15.50 23.20 0.31
N ARG A 232 -14.57 22.83 1.19
CA ARG A 232 -14.80 22.65 2.64
C ARG A 232 -14.93 23.99 3.37
N MET A 233 -14.18 24.99 2.93
CA MET A 233 -14.14 26.33 3.56
C MET A 233 -15.37 27.18 3.23
N ILE A 234 -15.92 27.08 2.01
CA ILE A 234 -17.08 27.89 1.59
C ILE A 234 -18.37 27.38 2.26
N VAL A 235 -18.52 26.07 2.43
CA VAL A 235 -19.73 25.45 3.01
C VAL A 235 -19.65 25.33 4.55
N GLY A 236 -18.46 25.46 5.13
CA GLY A 236 -18.23 25.37 6.59
C GLY A 236 -18.93 26.42 7.45
N PHE A 237 -19.54 27.46 6.85
CA PHE A 237 -20.38 28.43 7.55
C PHE A 237 -21.79 27.92 7.90
N LEU A 238 -22.22 26.78 7.32
CA LEU A 238 -23.47 26.09 7.64
C LEU A 238 -23.13 24.72 8.26
N PRO A 239 -23.22 24.53 9.58
CA PRO A 239 -22.66 23.36 10.28
C PRO A 239 -23.11 22.00 9.70
N VAL A 240 -24.40 21.87 9.37
CA VAL A 240 -24.96 20.64 8.80
C VAL A 240 -24.55 20.44 7.34
N ALA A 241 -24.57 21.51 6.53
CA ALA A 241 -24.17 21.43 5.12
C ALA A 241 -22.66 21.16 4.97
N GLY A 242 -21.83 21.77 5.82
CA GLY A 242 -20.38 21.57 5.87
C GLY A 242 -20.01 20.13 6.25
N ALA A 243 -20.70 19.55 7.22
CA ALA A 243 -20.53 18.14 7.60
C ALA A 243 -20.86 17.17 6.46
N VAL A 244 -21.99 17.38 5.77
CA VAL A 244 -22.41 16.54 4.64
C VAL A 244 -21.43 16.64 3.47
N VAL A 245 -21.01 17.86 3.11
CA VAL A 245 -20.04 18.07 2.02
C VAL A 245 -18.68 17.47 2.37
N ASN A 246 -18.20 17.61 3.60
CA ASN A 246 -16.93 17.01 4.02
C ASN A 246 -16.97 15.47 3.99
N ALA A 247 -18.04 14.87 4.51
CA ALA A 247 -18.26 13.43 4.46
C ALA A 247 -18.31 12.93 3.01
N PHE A 248 -19.02 13.64 2.12
CA PHE A 248 -19.10 13.31 0.69
C PHE A 248 -17.71 13.37 0.01
N LEU A 249 -16.95 14.44 0.24
CA LEU A 249 -15.60 14.60 -0.33
C LEU A 249 -14.63 13.54 0.18
N ASN A 250 -14.71 13.17 1.46
CA ASN A 250 -13.92 12.08 2.03
C ASN A 250 -14.26 10.74 1.37
N VAL A 251 -15.56 10.42 1.22
CA VAL A 251 -16.02 9.20 0.53
C VAL A 251 -15.55 9.18 -0.92
N GLN A 252 -15.70 10.28 -1.66
CA GLN A 252 -15.22 10.37 -3.04
C GLN A 252 -13.70 10.19 -3.13
N THR A 253 -12.95 10.72 -2.15
CA THR A 253 -11.50 10.56 -2.09
C THR A 253 -11.10 9.11 -1.91
N ILE A 254 -11.73 8.42 -0.96
CA ILE A 254 -11.47 7.02 -0.70
C ILE A 254 -11.88 6.14 -1.87
N ARG A 255 -13.02 6.39 -2.52
CA ARG A 255 -13.41 5.61 -3.73
C ARG A 255 -12.38 5.77 -4.84
N SER A 256 -11.96 6.99 -5.14
CA SER A 256 -10.92 7.25 -6.14
C SER A 256 -9.58 6.60 -5.78
N MET A 257 -9.25 6.50 -4.48
CA MET A 257 -8.06 5.77 -4.02
C MET A 257 -8.23 4.26 -4.22
N ALA A 258 -9.40 3.71 -3.86
CA ALA A 258 -9.72 2.31 -4.07
C ALA A 258 -9.60 1.91 -5.55
N ASP A 259 -10.11 2.74 -6.48
CA ASP A 259 -9.96 2.50 -7.92
C ASP A 259 -8.48 2.41 -8.35
N SER A 260 -7.62 3.22 -7.72
CA SER A 260 -6.18 3.23 -8.00
C SER A 260 -5.49 2.00 -7.40
N ALA A 261 -5.92 1.57 -6.21
CA ALA A 261 -5.45 0.33 -5.59
C ALA A 261 -5.84 -0.89 -6.41
N GLU A 262 -7.09 -0.95 -6.91
CA GLU A 262 -7.54 -2.03 -7.79
C GLU A 262 -6.70 -2.10 -9.05
N LYS A 263 -6.48 -0.97 -9.73
CA LYS A 263 -5.63 -0.89 -10.92
C LYS A 263 -4.20 -1.37 -10.66
N TYR A 264 -3.65 -1.05 -9.49
CA TYR A 264 -2.31 -1.50 -9.09
C TYR A 264 -2.27 -3.02 -8.85
N TYR A 265 -3.18 -3.54 -8.02
CA TYR A 265 -3.22 -4.96 -7.64
C TYR A 265 -3.72 -5.90 -8.75
N ASP A 266 -4.43 -5.38 -9.75
CA ASP A 266 -4.76 -6.12 -10.96
C ASP A 266 -3.54 -6.38 -11.84
N ARG A 267 -2.52 -5.52 -11.76
CA ARG A 267 -1.25 -5.66 -12.48
C ARG A 267 -0.15 -6.18 -11.56
N ARG A 268 -0.41 -7.35 -10.99
CA ARG A 268 0.52 -8.03 -10.09
C ARG A 268 1.42 -9.02 -10.83
N LEU A 269 2.64 -9.14 -10.35
CA LEU A 269 3.55 -10.24 -10.68
C LEU A 269 2.98 -11.54 -10.11
N ARG A 270 2.81 -12.53 -10.99
CA ARG A 270 2.21 -13.84 -10.70
C ARG A 270 3.22 -14.92 -11.02
N ARG A 271 3.00 -16.11 -10.45
CA ARG A 271 3.84 -17.28 -10.75
C ARG A 271 3.92 -17.55 -12.25
N GLU A 272 2.79 -17.44 -12.96
CA GLU A 272 2.73 -17.63 -14.42
C GLU A 272 3.67 -16.71 -15.21
N HIS A 273 3.85 -15.46 -14.76
CA HIS A 273 4.77 -14.52 -15.39
C HIS A 273 6.24 -14.92 -15.17
N LEU A 274 6.54 -15.44 -13.97
CA LEU A 274 7.90 -15.90 -13.62
C LEU A 274 8.28 -17.14 -14.40
N GLU A 275 7.35 -18.08 -14.56
CA GLU A 275 7.56 -19.29 -15.36
C GLU A 275 7.73 -18.94 -16.85
N ALA A 276 6.94 -18.01 -17.38
CA ALA A 276 7.06 -17.55 -18.76
C ALA A 276 8.38 -16.81 -19.04
N ALA A 277 8.93 -16.10 -18.06
CA ALA A 277 10.23 -15.42 -18.20
C ALA A 277 11.43 -16.40 -18.18
N LEU A 278 11.22 -17.65 -17.74
CA LEU A 278 12.24 -18.70 -17.68
C LEU A 278 12.22 -19.66 -18.88
N SER A 279 11.16 -19.63 -19.70
CA SER A 279 10.99 -20.45 -20.90
C SER A 279 11.61 -19.83 -22.13
#